data_AF-A0A494XEF3-F1
#
_entry.id   AF-A0A494XEF3-F1
#
_cell.length_a   1.000
_cell.length_b   1.000
_cell.length_c   1.000
_cell.angle_alpha   90.00
_cell.angle_beta   90.00
_cell.angle_gamma   90.00
#
_symmetry.space_group_name_H-M   'P 1'
#
loop_
_entity.id
_entity.type
_entity.pdbx_description
1 polymer ?
#
loop_
_entity_poly.entity_id
_entity_poly.type
_entity_poly.pdbx_seq_one_letter_code
_entity_poly.pdbx_strand_id
1 'polypeptide(L)'
;MIHLPLSLAGVVYTALKDIKAKYFDWKEEDKIVDVEWLERKDIKAELLAQGFELKRCSRNRLDVRVEEGWEEVCEPDEKNKVIKRLVFRDGGVLIRRKL
;
A
#
# COMPACT_ATOMS: atom_id res chain seq x y z
N MET A 1 -0.46 1.51 -18.35
CA MET A 1 -1.35 2.61 -17.94
C MET A 1 -0.95 2.94 -16.51
N ILE A 2 -0.33 4.10 -16.26
CA ILE A 2 0.20 4.45 -14.93
C ILE A 2 -0.99 4.91 -14.08
N HIS A 3 -1.37 4.15 -13.06
CA HIS A 3 -2.43 4.56 -12.15
C HIS A 3 -1.91 5.69 -11.25
N LEU A 4 -2.52 6.87 -11.38
CA LEU A 4 -2.20 8.04 -10.58
C LEU A 4 -2.46 7.79 -9.08
N PRO A 5 -1.75 8.49 -8.19
CA PRO A 5 -1.67 8.18 -6.78
C PRO A 5 -2.89 8.63 -5.94
N LEU A 6 -3.15 7.87 -4.87
CA LEU A 6 -4.12 8.15 -3.81
C LEU A 6 -3.63 9.28 -2.91
N SER A 7 -4.27 10.45 -2.85
CA SER A 7 -3.74 11.63 -2.14
C SER A 7 -4.58 12.01 -0.93
N LEU A 8 -4.02 11.83 0.27
CA LEU A 8 -4.55 12.41 1.50
C LEU A 8 -3.61 13.45 2.09
N ALA A 9 -4.01 14.73 2.14
CA ALA A 9 -3.17 15.82 2.66
C ALA A 9 -1.74 15.88 2.06
N GLY A 10 -1.58 15.40 0.81
CA GLY A 10 -0.29 15.27 0.11
C GLY A 10 0.41 13.91 0.25
N VAL A 11 -0.19 12.95 0.95
CA VAL A 11 0.34 11.58 1.12
C VAL A 11 -0.21 10.67 0.03
N VAL A 12 0.71 10.10 -0.75
CA VAL A 12 0.42 9.19 -1.86
C VAL A 12 0.35 7.74 -1.37
N TYR A 13 -0.68 6.96 -1.70
CA TYR A 13 -0.62 5.49 -1.58
C TYR A 13 -0.61 4.83 -2.95
N THR A 14 0.14 3.74 -3.10
CA THR A 14 0.23 3.00 -4.37
C THR A 14 0.80 1.59 -4.19
N ALA A 15 0.85 0.83 -5.29
CA ALA A 15 1.42 -0.51 -5.33
C ALA A 15 2.94 -0.43 -5.15
N LEU A 16 3.46 -1.27 -4.26
CA LEU A 16 4.89 -1.34 -3.97
C LEU A 16 5.72 -1.63 -5.23
N LYS A 17 5.23 -2.52 -6.10
CA LYS A 17 5.89 -2.88 -7.36
C LYS A 17 6.11 -1.68 -8.27
N ASP A 18 5.09 -0.83 -8.43
CA ASP A 18 5.16 0.35 -9.30
C ASP A 18 6.17 1.38 -8.79
N ILE A 19 6.21 1.57 -7.47
CA ILE A 19 7.17 2.47 -6.83
C ILE A 19 8.58 1.93 -6.89
N LYS A 20 8.79 0.63 -6.64
CA LYS A 20 10.11 0.01 -6.81
C LYS A 20 10.62 0.09 -8.24
N ALA A 21 9.74 -0.05 -9.23
CA ALA A 21 10.12 0.10 -10.63
C ALA A 21 10.57 1.54 -10.95
N LYS A 22 9.98 2.54 -10.31
CA LYS A 22 10.31 3.97 -10.51
C LYS A 22 11.49 4.45 -9.66
N TYR A 23 11.63 3.92 -8.45
CA TYR A 23 12.53 4.40 -7.41
C TYR A 23 13.29 3.24 -6.75
N PHE A 24 13.98 2.44 -7.57
CA PHE A 24 14.61 1.18 -7.14
C PHE A 24 15.71 1.35 -6.05
N ASP A 25 16.30 2.54 -5.92
CA ASP A 25 17.34 2.84 -4.92
C ASP A 25 16.81 3.34 -3.57
N TRP A 26 15.49 3.50 -3.44
CA TRP A 26 14.91 4.06 -2.21
C TRP A 26 14.88 3.03 -1.09
N LYS A 27 15.07 3.50 0.14
CA LYS A 27 15.04 2.62 1.32
C LYS A 27 13.62 2.14 1.56
N GLU A 28 13.46 0.88 1.93
CA GLU A 28 12.18 0.34 2.36
C GLU A 28 12.09 0.37 3.89
N GLU A 29 10.99 0.93 4.41
CA GLU A 29 10.70 0.97 5.84
C GLU A 29 9.28 0.49 6.09
N ASP A 30 9.04 -0.03 7.30
CA ASP A 30 7.73 -0.51 7.71
C ASP A 30 7.02 0.60 8.49
N LYS A 31 5.85 1.05 7.99
CA LYS A 31 4.94 1.93 8.71
C LYS A 31 3.84 1.10 9.34
N ILE A 32 3.88 1.04 10.68
CA ILE A 32 2.88 0.31 11.44
C ILE A 32 1.53 1.03 11.36
N VAL A 33 0.51 0.31 10.91
CA VAL A 33 -0.89 0.73 10.84
C VAL A 33 -1.77 -0.21 11.66
N ASP A 34 -2.99 0.23 11.98
CA ASP A 34 -4.00 -0.54 12.67
C ASP A 34 -5.36 -0.47 11.94
N VAL A 35 -6.38 -1.09 12.53
CA VAL A 35 -7.73 -1.10 11.95
C VAL A 35 -8.31 0.31 11.93
N GLU A 36 -8.08 1.11 12.98
CA GLU A 36 -8.56 2.50 13.03
C GLU A 36 -7.96 3.32 11.88
N TRP A 37 -6.68 3.13 11.57
CA TRP A 37 -6.03 3.74 10.40
C TRP A 37 -6.75 3.39 9.09
N LEU A 38 -7.13 2.13 8.89
CA LEU A 38 -7.90 1.70 7.72
C LEU A 38 -9.32 2.25 7.71
N GLU A 39 -9.95 2.37 8.87
CA GLU A 39 -11.34 2.82 9.01
C GLU A 39 -11.49 4.33 8.96
N ARG A 40 -10.37 5.07 8.90
CA ARG A 40 -10.43 6.49 8.57
C ARG A 40 -11.20 6.64 7.25
N LYS A 41 -12.30 7.41 7.35
CA LYS A 41 -13.30 7.57 6.27
C LYS A 41 -12.67 7.98 4.95
N ASP A 42 -11.56 8.68 5.01
CA ASP A 42 -10.84 9.22 3.87
C ASP A 42 -10.06 8.13 3.11
N ILE A 43 -9.32 7.26 3.80
CA ILE A 43 -8.48 6.21 3.19
C ILE A 43 -9.34 5.12 2.53
N LYS A 44 -10.29 4.55 3.29
CA LYS A 44 -11.11 3.43 2.79
C LYS A 44 -12.02 3.88 1.65
N ALA A 45 -12.64 5.05 1.77
CA ALA A 45 -13.54 5.55 0.73
C ALA A 45 -12.78 5.90 -0.55
N GLU A 46 -11.59 6.48 -0.47
CA GLU A 46 -10.79 6.81 -1.66
C GLU A 46 -10.29 5.55 -2.37
N LEU A 47 -9.81 4.56 -1.63
CA LEU A 47 -9.37 3.28 -2.19
C LEU A 47 -10.52 2.54 -2.88
N LEU A 48 -11.71 2.53 -2.26
CA LEU A 48 -12.91 1.98 -2.88
C LEU A 48 -13.38 2.79 -4.10
N ALA A 49 -13.33 4.12 -4.05
CA ALA A 49 -13.72 4.99 -5.16
C ALA A 49 -12.82 4.82 -6.39
N GLN A 50 -11.56 4.42 -6.19
CA GLN A 50 -10.62 4.08 -7.25
C GLN A 50 -10.81 2.64 -7.78
N GLY A 51 -11.77 1.89 -7.24
CA GLY A 51 -12.05 0.51 -7.64
C GLY A 51 -11.07 -0.49 -7.05
N PHE A 52 -10.45 -0.21 -5.91
CA PHE A 52 -9.59 -1.16 -5.22
C PHE A 52 -10.29 -1.82 -4.02
N GLU A 53 -10.20 -3.13 -3.96
CA GLU A 53 -10.47 -3.93 -2.77
C GLU A 53 -9.23 -3.92 -1.86
N LEU A 54 -9.41 -3.80 -0.54
CA LEU A 54 -8.35 -3.85 0.44
C LEU A 54 -8.47 -5.09 1.31
N LYS A 55 -7.32 -5.64 1.67
CA LYS A 55 -7.26 -6.81 2.55
C LYS A 55 -6.00 -6.81 3.38
N ARG A 56 -6.11 -7.36 4.58
CA ARG A 56 -4.95 -7.74 5.38
C ARG A 56 -4.48 -9.13 4.96
N CYS A 57 -3.19 -9.26 4.68
CA CYS A 57 -2.56 -10.53 4.37
C CYS A 57 -1.49 -10.88 5.42
N SER A 58 -1.35 -12.15 5.73
CA SER A 58 -0.21 -12.63 6.51
C SER A 58 1.03 -12.69 5.61
N ARG A 59 2.21 -12.31 6.13
CA ARG A 59 3.45 -12.23 5.33
C ARG A 59 3.81 -13.57 4.66
N ASN A 60 3.52 -14.71 5.32
CA ASN A 60 3.73 -16.05 4.79
C ASN A 60 2.83 -16.43 3.59
N ARG A 61 1.76 -15.66 3.31
CA ARG A 61 0.88 -15.87 2.16
C ARG A 61 0.97 -14.74 1.14
N LEU A 62 1.90 -13.81 1.35
CA LEU A 62 2.02 -12.64 0.50
C LEU A 62 2.34 -13.04 -0.94
N ASP A 63 3.32 -13.91 -1.15
CA ASP A 63 3.71 -14.39 -2.48
C ASP A 63 2.52 -15.01 -3.23
N VAL A 64 1.75 -15.88 -2.56
CA VAL A 64 0.54 -16.49 -3.12
C VAL A 64 -0.50 -15.43 -3.49
N ARG A 65 -0.70 -14.41 -2.64
CA ARG A 65 -1.64 -13.33 -2.96
C ARG A 65 -1.15 -12.47 -4.13
N VAL A 66 0.16 -12.25 -4.24
CA VAL A 66 0.73 -11.53 -5.37
C VAL A 66 0.49 -12.28 -6.67
N GLU A 67 0.64 -13.62 -6.67
CA GLU A 67 0.28 -14.47 -7.83
C GLU A 67 -1.22 -14.41 -8.17
N GLU A 68 -2.09 -14.26 -7.16
CA GLU A 68 -3.54 -14.04 -7.34
C GLU A 68 -3.90 -12.60 -7.78
N GLY A 69 -2.92 -11.76 -8.06
CA GLY A 69 -3.11 -10.40 -8.56
C GLY A 69 -3.32 -9.34 -7.47
N TRP A 70 -2.98 -9.64 -6.22
CA TRP A 70 -2.94 -8.64 -5.15
C TRP A 70 -1.60 -7.92 -5.12
N GLU A 71 -1.61 -6.69 -4.63
CA GLU A 71 -0.44 -5.82 -4.59
C GLU A 71 -0.26 -5.25 -3.19
N GLU A 72 0.96 -5.23 -2.67
CA GLU A 72 1.26 -4.53 -1.42
C GLU A 72 1.03 -3.03 -1.55
N VAL A 73 0.39 -2.45 -0.54
CA VAL A 73 0.17 -1.00 -0.47
C VAL A 73 1.35 -0.36 0.25
N CYS A 74 1.88 0.71 -0.34
CA CYS A 74 2.95 1.51 0.22
C CYS A 74 2.65 3.01 0.14
N GLU A 75 3.38 3.77 0.94
CA GLU A 75 3.44 5.22 0.92
C GLU A 75 4.86 5.65 0.53
N PRO A 76 5.08 6.24 -0.66
CA PRO A 76 6.37 6.81 -1.02
C PRO A 76 6.55 8.16 -0.32
N ASP A 77 7.70 8.35 0.30
CA ASP A 77 8.17 9.60 0.90
C ASP A 77 9.31 10.14 0.05
N GLU A 78 8.97 11.00 -0.93
CA GLU A 78 9.96 11.47 -1.90
C GLU A 78 11.02 12.38 -1.30
N LYS A 79 10.67 13.10 -0.24
CA LYS A 79 11.59 14.00 0.47
C LYS A 79 12.71 13.20 1.12
N ASN A 80 12.36 12.08 1.75
CA ASN A 80 13.31 11.24 2.49
C ASN A 80 13.88 10.09 1.65
N LYS A 81 13.38 9.89 0.42
CA LYS A 81 13.69 8.75 -0.46
C LYS A 81 13.44 7.40 0.23
N VAL A 82 12.26 7.29 0.86
CA VAL A 82 11.82 6.10 1.59
C VAL A 82 10.51 5.59 1.00
N ILE A 83 10.35 4.28 0.93
CA ILE A 83 9.11 3.59 0.61
C ILE A 83 8.58 2.95 1.89
N LYS A 84 7.46 3.45 2.41
CA LYS A 84 6.86 2.96 3.65
C LYS A 84 5.83 1.88 3.33
N ARG A 85 6.15 0.63 3.62
CA ARG A 85 5.22 -0.50 3.51
C ARG A 85 4.21 -0.42 4.66
N LEU A 86 2.93 -0.60 4.34
CA LEU A 86 1.88 -0.55 5.34
C LEU A 86 1.70 -1.93 5.97
N VAL A 87 2.14 -2.06 7.23
CA VAL A 87 2.13 -3.31 7.99
C VAL A 87 1.36 -3.17 9.29
N PHE A 88 0.67 -4.23 9.68
CA PHE A 88 -0.03 -4.32 10.96
C PHE A 88 0.92 -4.73 12.09
N ARG A 89 0.53 -4.43 13.33
CA ARG A 89 1.34 -4.76 14.53
C ARG A 89 1.71 -6.25 14.66
N ASP A 90 0.93 -7.14 14.09
CA ASP A 90 1.20 -8.59 14.10
C ASP A 90 2.07 -9.08 12.92
N GLY A 91 2.60 -8.16 12.11
CA GLY A 91 3.38 -8.47 10.91
C GLY A 91 2.54 -8.78 9.66
N GLY A 92 1.21 -8.64 9.72
CA GLY A 92 0.38 -8.64 8.53
C GLY A 92 0.70 -7.45 7.61
N VAL A 93 0.46 -7.60 6.31
CA VAL A 93 0.70 -6.56 5.30
C VAL A 93 -0.63 -6.12 4.72
N LEU A 94 -0.79 -4.82 4.48
CA LEU A 94 -1.93 -4.30 3.72
C LEU A 94 -1.71 -4.53 2.23
N ILE A 95 -2.66 -5.22 1.61
CA ILE A 95 -2.68 -5.49 0.17
C ILE A 95 -3.94 -4.91 -0.46
N ARG A 96 -3.85 -4.57 -1.75
CA ARG A 96 -4.96 -4.12 -2.59
C ARG A 96 -5.09 -4.97 -3.84
N ARG A 97 -6.27 -4.99 -4.44
CA ARG A 97 -6.50 -5.56 -5.77
C ARG A 97 -7.56 -4.75 -6.49
N LYS A 98 -7.40 -4.55 -7.79
CA LYS A 98 -8.40 -3.85 -8.60
C LYS A 98 -9.63 -4.74 -8.80
N LEU A 99 -10.82 -4.19 -8.55
CA LEU A 99 -12.12 -4.81 -8.80
C LEU A 99 -12.45 -4.84 -10.30
#